data_AF-A0A916EEI4-F1
#
_entry.id   AF-A0A916EEI4-F1
#
_cell.length_a   1.000
_cell.length_b   1.000
_cell.length_c   1.000
_cell.angle_alpha   90.00
_cell.angle_beta   90.00
_cell.angle_gamma   90.00
#
_symmetry.space_group_name_H-M   'P 1'
#
loop_
_entity.id
_entity.type
_entity.pdbx_description
1 polymer ?
#
loop_
_entity_poly.entity_id
_entity_poly.type
_entity_poly.pdbx_seq_one_letter_code
_entity_poly.pdbx_strand_id
1 'polypeptide(L)'
;MDDIRVLVSIDFGTTYSGFAYVHKENQETVVVNNSWPGKEGVPKAPTALQYDNGYKNVTSWGNLALEEDPDEEEPDDTERQRPRPVELFKLHISNLRKKELPWLPPQLHYTKAIEDYITQMRKLIQVTLERRWPTINFPQQVGFVLTIPAEWPPHTTKVMRECAYKAGLLTSLNSQQLEFTTEPEAAALHCLSVIKEHNLQPNDSFLVADCGGGTVDLTLRKLLPENKVKETFEHQVPIIAVPAVPIAAIVRGAITYGLNVDKDIVPDRVLKWTYGIEVCRPWVSGDKPSKRTKDGMYLYFHELARRGSNVKVDQKFSGDFYPIRPNQDIITFNVYYTSKYEAKYCNDPGMRLLGVIKVKTYDTHLGLNRPIEFSLAFGKVEIKATAKNKSTGEIYNETTLELTL
;
A
#
# COMPACT_ATOMS: atom_id res chain seq x y z
N MET A 1 -5.16 -21.82 1.17
CA MET A 1 -6.31 -20.94 0.88
C MET A 1 -7.64 -21.68 0.91
N ASP A 2 -7.63 -23.01 1.01
CA ASP A 2 -8.79 -23.87 0.75
C ASP A 2 -9.91 -23.80 1.81
N ASP A 3 -9.66 -23.24 3.00
CA ASP A 3 -10.67 -23.05 4.05
C ASP A 3 -11.20 -21.60 4.16
N ILE A 4 -10.77 -20.70 3.28
CA ILE A 4 -11.32 -19.34 3.26
C ILE A 4 -12.68 -19.35 2.57
N ARG A 5 -13.74 -19.12 3.35
CA ARG A 5 -15.13 -19.15 2.91
C ARG A 5 -15.71 -17.77 2.63
N VAL A 6 -15.21 -16.74 3.31
CA VAL A 6 -15.64 -15.35 3.15
C VAL A 6 -14.46 -14.48 2.73
N LEU A 7 -14.70 -13.58 1.80
CA LEU A 7 -13.76 -12.53 1.44
C LEU A 7 -14.32 -11.18 1.90
N VAL A 8 -13.49 -10.39 2.57
CA VAL A 8 -13.80 -9.02 2.99
C VAL A 8 -12.80 -8.08 2.31
N SER A 9 -13.30 -7.03 1.68
CA SER A 9 -12.46 -5.92 1.23
C SER A 9 -12.58 -4.76 2.20
N ILE A 10 -11.48 -4.08 2.47
CA ILE A 10 -11.44 -2.91 3.32
C ILE A 10 -10.78 -1.79 2.53
N ASP A 11 -11.51 -0.69 2.40
CA ASP A 11 -10.96 0.59 1.99
C ASP A 11 -10.72 1.41 3.25
N PHE A 12 -9.48 1.40 3.73
CA PHE A 12 -9.04 2.25 4.82
C PHE A 12 -8.65 3.61 4.24
N GLY A 13 -9.62 4.46 3.94
CA GLY A 13 -9.39 5.74 3.29
C GLY A 13 -8.88 6.83 4.25
N THR A 14 -8.37 7.93 3.70
CA THR A 14 -7.80 9.04 4.49
C THR A 14 -8.84 9.73 5.36
N THR A 15 -10.02 9.99 4.78
CA THR A 15 -11.12 10.71 5.45
C THR A 15 -12.29 9.79 5.79
N TYR A 16 -12.54 8.79 4.94
CA TYR A 16 -13.65 7.85 5.11
C TYR A 16 -13.16 6.44 4.79
N SER A 17 -13.61 5.47 5.57
CA SER A 17 -13.33 4.06 5.37
C SER A 17 -14.61 3.27 5.16
N GLY A 18 -14.49 2.15 4.43
CA GLY A 18 -15.60 1.25 4.15
C GLY A 18 -15.14 -0.19 4.01
N PHE A 19 -16.09 -1.13 4.06
CA PHE A 19 -15.81 -2.52 3.74
C PHE A 19 -16.97 -3.16 2.98
N ALA A 20 -16.64 -4.15 2.18
CA ALA A 20 -17.61 -5.03 1.52
C ALA A 20 -17.22 -6.49 1.76
N TYR A 21 -18.18 -7.39 1.68
CA TYR A 21 -17.95 -8.80 1.94
C TYR A 21 -18.78 -9.69 1.00
N VAL A 22 -18.28 -10.89 0.76
CA VAL A 22 -18.92 -11.90 -0.09
C VAL A 22 -18.60 -13.31 0.39
N HIS A 23 -19.56 -14.21 0.26
CA HIS A 23 -19.31 -15.65 0.46
C HIS A 23 -18.76 -16.24 -0.83
N LYS A 24 -17.70 -17.04 -0.78
CA LYS A 24 -17.05 -17.59 -1.99
C LYS A 24 -17.96 -18.53 -2.80
N GLU A 25 -18.95 -19.15 -2.16
CA GLU A 25 -19.96 -19.98 -2.85
C GLU A 25 -21.04 -19.14 -3.57
N ASN A 26 -21.18 -17.85 -3.25
CA ASN A 26 -22.16 -16.95 -3.87
C ASN A 26 -21.51 -15.61 -4.26
N GLN A 27 -20.59 -15.68 -5.23
CA GLN A 27 -19.73 -14.56 -5.63
C GLN A 27 -20.48 -13.40 -6.29
N GLU A 28 -21.70 -13.62 -6.78
CA GLU A 28 -22.53 -12.59 -7.43
C GLU A 28 -23.15 -11.61 -6.42
N THR A 29 -23.16 -11.95 -5.13
CA THR A 29 -23.84 -11.17 -4.08
C THR A 29 -22.85 -10.40 -3.19
N VAL A 30 -22.06 -9.52 -3.79
CA VAL A 30 -21.17 -8.61 -3.04
C VAL A 30 -21.99 -7.60 -2.23
N VAL A 31 -21.89 -7.67 -0.91
CA VAL A 31 -22.59 -6.78 0.03
C VAL A 31 -21.63 -5.70 0.52
N VAL A 32 -22.02 -4.44 0.33
CA VAL A 32 -21.32 -3.29 0.89
C VAL A 32 -21.92 -3.00 2.26
N ASN A 33 -21.09 -2.86 3.30
CA ASN A 33 -21.59 -2.52 4.61
C ASN A 33 -22.15 -1.09 4.63
N ASN A 34 -23.35 -0.95 5.15
CA ASN A 34 -24.01 0.35 5.32
C ASN A 34 -24.50 0.62 6.75
N SER A 35 -24.23 -0.29 7.68
CA SER A 35 -24.57 -0.17 9.11
C SER A 35 -23.32 0.18 9.90
N TRP A 36 -23.29 1.38 10.47
CA TRP A 36 -22.18 1.91 11.25
C TRP A 36 -22.66 2.44 12.60
N PRO A 37 -21.84 2.36 13.66
CA PRO A 37 -22.14 3.03 14.91
C PRO A 37 -22.43 4.52 14.69
N GLY A 38 -23.56 4.99 15.22
CA GLY A 38 -24.05 6.37 15.07
C GLY A 38 -24.72 6.70 13.73
N LYS A 39 -24.59 5.85 12.70
CA LYS A 39 -25.16 6.17 11.37
C LYS A 39 -25.48 4.93 10.53
N GLU A 40 -26.76 4.76 10.24
CA GLU A 40 -27.28 3.72 9.35
C GLU A 40 -27.43 4.22 7.91
N GLY A 41 -27.39 3.29 6.94
CA GLY A 41 -27.67 3.55 5.52
C GLY A 41 -26.53 4.20 4.72
N VAL A 42 -25.34 4.40 5.30
CA VAL A 42 -24.20 5.03 4.61
C VAL A 42 -23.07 4.02 4.31
N PRO A 43 -22.50 4.00 3.09
CA PRO A 43 -21.53 2.97 2.68
C PRO A 43 -20.13 3.13 3.31
N LYS A 44 -19.86 4.28 3.93
CA LYS A 44 -18.58 4.58 4.59
C LYS A 44 -18.83 5.36 5.89
N ALA A 45 -17.89 5.21 6.83
CA ALA A 45 -17.81 6.03 8.03
C ALA A 45 -16.51 6.86 8.04
N PRO A 46 -16.48 7.99 8.76
CA PRO A 46 -15.26 8.77 8.93
C PRO A 46 -14.08 7.94 9.44
N THR A 47 -12.88 8.24 8.95
CA THR A 47 -11.61 7.71 9.49
C THR A 47 -11.16 8.57 10.67
N ALA A 48 -11.95 8.51 11.74
CA ALA A 48 -11.79 9.35 12.93
C ALA A 48 -11.86 8.51 14.21
N LEU A 49 -11.08 8.93 15.22
CA LEU A 49 -11.03 8.32 16.54
C LEU A 49 -11.14 9.39 17.63
N GLN A 50 -11.93 9.09 18.65
CA GLN A 50 -11.95 9.81 19.91
C GLN A 50 -11.26 8.94 20.96
N TYR A 51 -10.44 9.54 21.80
CA TYR A 51 -9.74 8.86 22.88
C TYR A 51 -10.15 9.40 24.26
N ASP A 52 -9.82 8.62 25.29
CA ASP A 52 -9.71 9.13 26.65
C ASP A 52 -8.60 10.20 26.78
N ASN A 53 -8.61 10.96 27.88
CA ASN A 53 -7.64 12.04 28.12
C ASN A 53 -6.17 11.59 28.08
N GLY A 54 -5.92 10.28 28.25
CA GLY A 54 -4.59 9.70 28.21
C GLY A 54 -4.14 9.21 26.83
N TYR A 55 -5.01 9.29 25.81
CA TYR A 55 -4.80 8.67 24.49
C TYR A 55 -4.46 7.18 24.56
N LYS A 56 -5.02 6.48 25.56
CA LYS A 56 -4.76 5.05 25.80
C LYS A 56 -5.86 4.18 25.22
N ASN A 57 -7.12 4.61 25.34
CA ASN A 57 -8.28 3.84 24.90
C ASN A 57 -9.14 4.68 23.96
N VAL A 58 -9.60 4.04 22.88
CA VAL A 58 -10.63 4.61 21.99
C VAL A 58 -11.96 4.62 22.73
N THR A 59 -12.57 5.79 22.85
CA THR A 59 -13.90 5.98 23.46
C THR A 59 -15.00 5.97 22.40
N SER A 60 -14.75 6.54 21.21
CA SER A 60 -15.64 6.44 20.05
C SER A 60 -14.85 6.48 18.72
N TRP A 61 -15.49 6.04 17.63
CA TRP A 61 -14.87 5.96 16.31
C TRP A 61 -15.91 6.23 15.22
N GLY A 62 -15.46 6.59 14.02
CA GLY A 62 -16.38 6.85 12.91
C GLY A 62 -17.22 8.10 13.14
N ASN A 63 -18.53 8.02 12.88
CA ASN A 63 -19.44 9.16 13.07
C ASN A 63 -19.50 9.59 14.54
N LEU A 64 -19.56 8.63 15.47
CA LEU A 64 -19.57 8.89 16.92
C LEU A 64 -18.31 9.62 17.44
N ALA A 65 -17.20 9.59 16.70
CA ALA A 65 -16.00 10.36 17.06
C ALA A 65 -16.12 11.85 16.70
N LEU A 66 -16.99 12.18 15.74
CA LEU A 66 -17.21 13.54 15.25
C LEU A 66 -18.52 14.16 15.74
N GLU A 67 -19.33 13.40 16.48
CA GLU A 67 -20.55 13.92 17.10
C GLU A 67 -20.18 14.90 18.21
N GLU A 68 -20.61 16.15 18.03
CA GLU A 68 -20.64 17.18 19.08
C GLU A 68 -21.78 16.83 20.04
N ASP A 69 -21.52 16.92 21.35
CA ASP A 69 -22.53 16.66 22.36
C ASP A 69 -23.39 17.94 22.51
N PRO A 70 -24.69 17.92 22.15
CA PRO A 70 -25.53 19.10 22.22
C PRO A 70 -25.81 19.55 23.67
N ASP A 71 -25.56 18.70 24.67
CA ASP A 71 -25.74 19.00 26.09
C ASP A 71 -24.44 19.47 26.78
N GLU A 72 -23.30 19.51 26.07
CA GLU A 72 -22.10 20.20 26.54
C GLU A 72 -22.34 21.72 26.43
N GLU A 73 -22.80 22.34 27.53
CA GLU A 73 -22.79 23.81 27.68
C GLU A 73 -21.43 24.35 27.26
N GLU A 74 -21.38 25.47 26.51
CA GLU A 74 -20.12 26.11 26.11
C GLU A 74 -19.23 26.21 27.36
N PRO A 75 -18.10 25.50 27.42
CA PRO A 75 -17.34 25.42 28.65
C PRO A 75 -16.87 26.82 29.00
N ASP A 76 -17.11 27.23 30.25
CA ASP A 76 -16.33 28.30 30.87
C ASP A 76 -14.85 27.96 30.62
N ASP A 77 -14.07 28.96 30.20
CA ASP A 77 -12.77 28.86 29.48
C ASP A 77 -11.67 28.06 30.24
N THR A 78 -12.03 27.49 31.39
CA THR A 78 -11.17 26.84 32.37
C THR A 78 -11.49 25.36 32.70
N GLU A 79 -12.62 24.76 32.26
CA GLU A 79 -12.93 23.37 32.62
C GLU A 79 -13.38 22.47 31.45
N ARG A 80 -12.49 21.54 31.08
CA ARG A 80 -12.67 20.35 30.21
C ARG A 80 -12.76 20.60 28.70
N GLN A 81 -11.59 20.80 28.08
CA GLN A 81 -11.42 20.55 26.64
C GLN A 81 -11.60 19.06 26.37
N ARG A 82 -12.74 18.65 25.80
CA ARG A 82 -12.88 17.33 25.17
C ARG A 82 -11.67 17.11 24.26
N PRO A 83 -10.96 15.96 24.34
CA PRO A 83 -9.82 15.73 23.48
C PRO A 83 -10.24 15.90 22.02
N ARG A 84 -9.50 16.67 21.24
CA ARG A 84 -9.82 16.85 19.82
C ARG A 84 -9.87 15.49 19.12
N PRO A 85 -10.86 15.21 18.25
CA PRO A 85 -10.88 14.00 17.43
C PRO A 85 -9.57 13.84 16.65
N VAL A 86 -9.07 12.61 16.62
CA VAL A 86 -7.87 12.23 15.89
C VAL A 86 -8.28 11.79 14.49
N GLU A 87 -7.95 12.61 13.50
CA GLU A 87 -8.32 12.44 12.09
C GLU A 87 -7.07 12.46 11.20
N LEU A 88 -7.22 12.02 9.93
CA LEU A 88 -6.18 12.10 8.89
C LEU A 88 -4.86 11.40 9.26
N PHE A 89 -4.85 10.57 10.32
CA PHE A 89 -3.65 9.87 10.81
C PHE A 89 -3.05 8.92 9.76
N LYS A 90 -3.85 8.48 8.78
CA LYS A 90 -3.39 7.76 7.58
C LYS A 90 -2.29 8.54 6.81
N LEU A 91 -2.35 9.88 6.79
CA LEU A 91 -1.36 10.72 6.09
C LEU A 91 0.04 10.68 6.71
N HIS A 92 0.19 10.23 7.95
CA HIS A 92 1.51 10.08 8.58
C HIS A 92 2.37 8.96 7.97
N ILE A 93 1.77 8.07 7.18
CA ILE A 93 2.51 7.06 6.41
C ILE A 93 3.14 7.66 5.14
N SER A 94 2.61 8.80 4.67
CA SER A 94 3.05 9.42 3.43
C SER A 94 4.41 10.12 3.56
N ASN A 95 4.94 10.58 2.43
CA ASN A 95 6.20 11.34 2.35
C ASN A 95 6.06 12.85 2.63
N LEU A 96 4.98 13.28 3.28
CA LEU A 96 4.75 14.70 3.58
C LEU A 96 5.83 15.27 4.51
N ARG A 97 6.11 16.57 4.39
CA ARG A 97 7.04 17.23 5.30
C ARG A 97 6.38 17.35 6.68
N LYS A 98 7.19 17.37 7.75
CA LYS A 98 6.69 17.46 9.14
C LYS A 98 5.68 18.60 9.36
N LYS A 99 5.83 19.72 8.66
CA LYS A 99 4.92 20.89 8.73
C LYS A 99 3.59 20.72 8.00
N GLU A 100 3.48 19.71 7.13
CA GLU A 100 2.29 19.39 6.33
C GLU A 100 1.49 18.22 6.92
N LEU A 101 2.07 17.52 7.91
CA LEU A 101 1.40 16.43 8.59
C LEU A 101 0.22 16.97 9.41
N PRO A 102 -0.91 16.24 9.43
CA PRO A 102 -2.02 16.60 10.28
C PRO A 102 -1.62 16.53 11.76
N TRP A 103 -2.42 17.18 12.60
CA TRP A 103 -2.17 17.18 14.03
C TRP A 103 -2.33 15.78 14.61
N LEU A 104 -1.38 15.39 15.47
CA LEU A 104 -1.47 14.23 16.34
C LEU A 104 -1.05 14.62 17.77
N PRO A 105 -1.71 14.05 18.80
CA PRO A 105 -1.25 14.17 20.19
C PRO A 105 0.20 13.69 20.32
N PRO A 106 1.08 14.39 21.07
CA PRO A 106 2.48 13.99 21.24
C PRO A 106 2.66 12.58 21.82
N GLN A 107 1.68 12.10 22.58
CA GLN A 107 1.69 10.78 23.22
C GLN A 107 1.20 9.66 22.27
N LEU A 108 0.59 10.00 21.13
CA LEU A 108 -0.04 9.05 20.22
C LEU A 108 0.77 8.93 18.93
N HIS A 109 1.37 7.77 18.73
CA HIS A 109 2.03 7.44 17.47
C HIS A 109 1.00 7.06 16.40
N TYR A 110 1.18 7.51 15.15
CA TYR A 110 0.19 7.29 14.08
C TYR A 110 -0.11 5.81 13.82
N THR A 111 0.87 4.91 13.94
CA THR A 111 0.63 3.46 13.78
C THR A 111 -0.34 2.92 14.81
N LYS A 112 -0.35 3.50 16.02
CA LYS A 112 -1.31 3.12 17.07
C LYS A 112 -2.72 3.59 16.70
N ALA A 113 -2.88 4.80 16.18
CA ALA A 113 -4.17 5.28 15.67
C ALA A 113 -4.69 4.39 14.50
N ILE A 114 -3.83 3.97 13.60
CA ILE A 114 -4.18 3.03 12.52
C ILE A 114 -4.62 1.68 13.08
N GLU A 115 -3.81 1.08 13.97
CA GLU A 115 -4.12 -0.18 14.65
C GLU A 115 -5.46 -0.10 15.38
N ASP A 116 -5.71 0.98 16.11
CA ASP A 116 -6.93 1.20 16.88
C ASP A 116 -8.16 1.31 15.97
N TYR A 117 -8.06 2.07 14.88
CA TYR A 117 -9.15 2.20 13.92
C TYR A 117 -9.48 0.86 13.24
N ILE A 118 -8.44 0.14 12.79
CA ILE A 118 -8.61 -1.20 12.19
C ILE A 118 -9.17 -2.19 13.24
N THR A 119 -8.82 -2.03 14.52
CA THR A 119 -9.38 -2.86 15.61
C THR A 119 -10.88 -2.65 15.77
N GLN A 120 -11.36 -1.40 15.67
CA GLN A 120 -12.80 -1.12 15.70
C GLN A 120 -13.50 -1.63 14.43
N MET A 121 -12.88 -1.44 13.26
CA MET A 121 -13.37 -1.98 11.99
C MET A 121 -13.49 -3.51 12.04
N ARG A 122 -12.48 -4.22 12.56
CA ARG A 122 -12.50 -5.67 12.75
C ARG A 122 -13.65 -6.10 13.66
N LYS A 123 -13.86 -5.43 14.80
CA LYS A 123 -15.01 -5.69 15.70
C LYS A 123 -16.33 -5.65 14.93
N LEU A 124 -16.53 -4.61 14.14
CA LEU A 124 -17.74 -4.44 13.33
C LEU A 124 -17.86 -5.53 12.27
N ILE A 125 -16.80 -5.80 11.51
CA ILE A 125 -16.77 -6.87 10.50
C ILE A 125 -17.13 -8.21 11.15
N GLN A 126 -16.51 -8.55 12.27
CA GLN A 126 -16.75 -9.80 12.97
C GLN A 126 -18.22 -9.97 13.35
N VAL A 127 -18.82 -8.97 14.01
CA VAL A 127 -20.25 -9.02 14.39
C VAL A 127 -21.16 -9.10 13.16
N THR A 128 -20.85 -8.35 12.10
CA THR A 128 -21.61 -8.38 10.84
C THR A 128 -21.58 -9.77 10.20
N LEU A 129 -20.40 -10.40 10.15
CA LEU A 129 -20.23 -11.73 9.57
C LEU A 129 -20.86 -12.82 10.45
N GLU A 130 -20.69 -12.78 11.77
CA GLU A 130 -21.31 -13.74 12.71
C GLU A 130 -22.84 -13.68 12.65
N ARG A 131 -23.42 -12.49 12.50
CA ARG A 131 -24.87 -12.33 12.32
C ARG A 131 -25.35 -12.90 10.98
N ARG A 132 -24.57 -12.72 9.92
CA ARG A 132 -24.94 -13.14 8.56
C ARG A 132 -24.72 -14.63 8.34
N TRP A 133 -23.62 -15.17 8.85
CA TRP A 133 -23.15 -16.53 8.70
C TRP A 133 -22.58 -17.06 10.04
N PRO A 134 -23.46 -17.53 10.96
CA PRO A 134 -23.05 -17.94 12.32
C PRO A 134 -22.04 -19.09 12.37
N THR A 135 -21.87 -19.84 11.28
CA THR A 135 -20.94 -20.98 11.20
C THR A 135 -19.53 -20.59 10.76
N ILE A 136 -19.29 -19.33 10.41
CA ILE A 136 -17.96 -18.86 9.97
C ILE A 136 -17.06 -18.65 11.19
N ASN A 137 -15.88 -19.28 11.19
CA ASN A 137 -14.89 -19.06 12.22
C ASN A 137 -13.99 -17.86 11.88
N PHE A 138 -14.14 -16.77 12.63
CA PHE A 138 -13.36 -15.55 12.46
C PHE A 138 -12.10 -15.57 13.35
N PRO A 139 -10.90 -15.19 12.84
CA PRO A 139 -10.61 -14.77 11.47
C PRO A 139 -10.19 -15.92 10.52
N GLN A 140 -10.14 -17.18 10.97
CA GLN A 140 -9.51 -18.30 10.25
C GLN A 140 -10.10 -18.57 8.87
N GLN A 141 -11.42 -18.41 8.71
CA GLN A 141 -12.12 -18.67 7.45
C GLN A 141 -12.41 -17.41 6.63
N VAL A 142 -11.79 -16.28 7.00
CA VAL A 142 -11.98 -14.98 6.36
C VAL A 142 -10.69 -14.52 5.69
N GLY A 143 -10.79 -14.18 4.41
CA GLY A 143 -9.74 -13.51 3.65
C GLY A 143 -10.01 -12.01 3.59
N PHE A 144 -8.95 -11.22 3.54
CA PHE A 144 -8.98 -9.77 3.51
C PHE A 144 -8.28 -9.23 2.28
N VAL A 145 -8.88 -8.24 1.62
CA VAL A 145 -8.24 -7.42 0.59
C VAL A 145 -8.21 -5.99 1.11
N LEU A 146 -7.02 -5.47 1.42
CA LEU A 146 -6.86 -4.09 1.86
C LEU A 146 -6.43 -3.22 0.68
N THR A 147 -7.14 -2.11 0.45
CA THR A 147 -6.75 -1.15 -0.58
C THR A 147 -5.76 -0.12 -0.04
N ILE A 148 -4.80 0.26 -0.88
CA ILE A 148 -3.80 1.29 -0.59
C ILE A 148 -3.69 2.30 -1.74
N PRO A 149 -3.37 3.58 -1.47
CA PRO A 149 -3.05 4.54 -2.52
C PRO A 149 -1.85 4.09 -3.36
N ALA A 150 -1.89 4.30 -4.67
CA ALA A 150 -0.74 4.04 -5.54
C ALA A 150 0.43 5.02 -5.28
N GLU A 151 0.14 6.18 -4.68
CA GLU A 151 1.14 7.21 -4.36
C GLU A 151 1.99 6.93 -3.11
N TRP A 152 1.67 5.87 -2.38
CA TRP A 152 2.32 5.60 -1.10
C TRP A 152 3.72 5.02 -1.21
N PRO A 153 4.63 5.30 -0.25
CA PRO A 153 5.97 4.74 -0.26
C PRO A 153 5.98 3.21 -0.24
N PRO A 154 7.05 2.58 -0.73
CA PRO A 154 7.25 1.13 -0.69
C PRO A 154 6.91 0.47 0.65
N HIS A 155 7.43 0.98 1.77
CA HIS A 155 7.30 0.39 3.11
C HIS A 155 5.89 0.39 3.71
N THR A 156 4.89 0.88 2.99
CA THR A 156 3.57 1.13 3.56
C THR A 156 2.76 -0.15 3.78
N THR A 157 2.84 -1.12 2.86
CA THR A 157 2.09 -2.37 3.01
C THR A 157 2.54 -3.15 4.25
N LYS A 158 3.79 -2.98 4.70
CA LYS A 158 4.34 -3.57 5.91
C LYS A 158 3.71 -2.94 7.13
N VAL A 159 3.68 -1.61 7.18
CA VAL A 159 3.02 -0.87 8.26
C VAL A 159 1.56 -1.29 8.36
N MET A 160 0.87 -1.36 7.22
CA MET A 160 -0.54 -1.78 7.18
C MET A 160 -0.75 -3.24 7.57
N ARG A 161 0.13 -4.16 7.13
CA ARG A 161 0.10 -5.59 7.48
C ARG A 161 0.36 -5.79 8.97
N GLU A 162 1.32 -5.08 9.54
CA GLU A 162 1.60 -5.08 10.98
C GLU A 162 0.38 -4.55 11.77
N CYS A 163 -0.24 -3.46 11.31
CA CYS A 163 -1.45 -2.92 11.96
C CYS A 163 -2.62 -3.89 11.85
N ALA A 164 -2.84 -4.52 10.68
CA ALA A 164 -3.90 -5.51 10.48
C ALA A 164 -3.70 -6.75 11.36
N TYR A 165 -2.47 -7.23 11.49
CA TYR A 165 -2.12 -8.33 12.38
C TYR A 165 -2.37 -7.96 13.85
N LYS A 166 -1.85 -6.83 14.32
CA LYS A 166 -2.05 -6.36 15.71
C LYS A 166 -3.51 -6.09 16.04
N ALA A 167 -4.29 -5.62 15.07
CA ALA A 167 -5.73 -5.42 15.21
C ALA A 167 -6.53 -6.73 15.29
N GLY A 168 -5.92 -7.88 14.99
CA GLY A 168 -6.53 -9.20 15.04
C GLY A 168 -7.27 -9.62 13.78
N LEU A 169 -7.00 -8.98 12.63
CA LEU A 169 -7.53 -9.45 11.34
C LEU A 169 -6.83 -10.73 10.87
N LEU A 170 -5.57 -10.95 11.27
CA LEU A 170 -4.74 -12.04 10.79
C LEU A 170 -4.31 -12.97 11.94
N THR A 171 -4.23 -14.26 11.63
CA THR A 171 -3.74 -15.30 12.55
C THR A 171 -2.23 -15.26 12.75
N SER A 172 -1.49 -14.76 11.77
CA SER A 172 -0.05 -14.53 11.81
C SER A 172 0.32 -13.34 10.92
N LEU A 173 1.47 -12.71 11.20
CA LEU A 173 1.92 -11.52 10.47
C LEU A 173 2.01 -11.76 8.94
N ASN A 174 2.51 -12.94 8.55
CA ASN A 174 2.72 -13.33 7.15
C ASN A 174 1.58 -14.20 6.60
N SER A 175 0.39 -14.11 7.19
CA SER A 175 -0.76 -14.87 6.73
C SER A 175 -1.12 -14.51 5.29
N GLN A 176 -1.29 -15.54 4.46
CA GLN A 176 -1.79 -15.46 3.07
C GLN A 176 -3.29 -15.10 3.01
N GLN A 177 -3.92 -14.87 4.16
CA GLN A 177 -5.29 -14.38 4.24
C GLN A 177 -5.41 -12.90 3.87
N LEU A 178 -4.30 -12.14 3.89
CA LEU A 178 -4.31 -10.72 3.52
C LEU A 178 -3.62 -10.49 2.19
N GLU A 179 -4.41 -10.00 1.25
CA GLU A 179 -3.97 -9.44 -0.03
C GLU A 179 -4.04 -7.92 -0.01
N PHE A 180 -3.18 -7.29 -0.80
CA PHE A 180 -3.27 -5.86 -1.08
C PHE A 180 -3.60 -5.64 -2.57
N THR A 181 -4.32 -4.56 -2.84
CA THR A 181 -4.49 -3.99 -4.17
C THR A 181 -4.41 -2.47 -4.05
N THR A 182 -4.16 -1.77 -5.15
CA THR A 182 -4.26 -0.31 -5.12
C THR A 182 -5.71 0.15 -5.20
N GLU A 183 -6.02 1.28 -4.58
CA GLU A 183 -7.30 1.99 -4.73
C GLU A 183 -7.67 2.20 -6.22
N PRO A 184 -6.78 2.73 -7.09
CA PRO A 184 -7.08 2.86 -8.52
C PRO A 184 -7.25 1.52 -9.26
N GLU A 185 -6.49 0.47 -8.94
CA GLU A 185 -6.66 -0.87 -9.55
C GLU A 185 -8.01 -1.47 -9.15
N ALA A 186 -8.39 -1.36 -7.89
CA ALA A 186 -9.70 -1.79 -7.41
C ALA A 186 -10.81 -0.99 -8.12
N ALA A 187 -10.72 0.34 -8.15
CA ALA A 187 -11.68 1.18 -8.86
C ALA A 187 -11.80 0.78 -10.34
N ALA A 188 -10.68 0.52 -11.02
CA ALA A 188 -10.67 0.05 -12.41
C ALA A 188 -11.37 -1.28 -12.60
N LEU A 189 -11.11 -2.27 -11.74
CA LEU A 189 -11.78 -3.58 -11.81
C LEU A 189 -13.29 -3.47 -11.63
N HIS A 190 -13.75 -2.61 -10.72
CA HIS A 190 -15.18 -2.37 -10.58
C HIS A 190 -15.76 -1.66 -11.80
N CYS A 191 -15.13 -0.59 -12.26
CA CYS A 191 -15.58 0.14 -13.45
C CYS A 191 -15.63 -0.77 -14.68
N LEU A 192 -14.63 -1.65 -14.87
CA LEU A 192 -14.61 -2.64 -15.94
C LEU A 192 -15.83 -3.58 -15.88
N SER A 193 -16.29 -3.94 -14.68
CA SER A 193 -17.50 -4.76 -14.52
C SER A 193 -18.79 -4.02 -14.91
N VAL A 194 -18.84 -2.70 -14.69
CA VAL A 194 -19.98 -1.83 -15.04
C VAL A 194 -20.01 -1.56 -16.54
N ILE A 195 -18.85 -1.31 -17.15
CA ILE A 195 -18.75 -0.98 -18.58
C ILE A 195 -18.71 -2.20 -19.51
N LYS A 196 -18.88 -3.43 -18.99
CA LYS A 196 -19.14 -4.60 -19.85
C LYS A 196 -20.33 -4.35 -20.78
N GLU A 197 -21.29 -3.53 -20.36
CA GLU A 197 -22.43 -3.08 -21.17
C GLU A 197 -22.02 -2.24 -22.40
N HIS A 198 -20.80 -1.73 -22.43
CA HIS A 198 -20.26 -0.88 -23.51
C HIS A 198 -19.29 -1.61 -24.47
N ASN A 199 -19.17 -2.95 -24.38
CA ASN A 199 -18.41 -3.78 -25.33
C ASN A 199 -16.95 -3.35 -25.60
N LEU A 200 -16.20 -2.98 -24.55
CA LEU A 200 -14.75 -2.75 -24.68
C LEU A 200 -14.05 -3.96 -25.31
N GLN A 201 -13.19 -3.70 -26.29
CA GLN A 201 -12.39 -4.71 -26.98
C GLN A 201 -10.96 -4.75 -26.41
N PRO A 202 -10.25 -5.88 -26.57
CA PRO A 202 -8.81 -5.93 -26.30
C PRO A 202 -8.08 -4.79 -27.03
N ASN A 203 -7.20 -4.09 -26.31
CA ASN A 203 -6.44 -2.88 -26.72
C ASN A 203 -7.19 -1.54 -26.61
N ASP A 204 -8.45 -1.51 -26.21
CA ASP A 204 -9.11 -0.25 -25.87
C ASP A 204 -8.46 0.38 -24.63
N SER A 205 -8.28 1.70 -24.67
CA SER A 205 -7.78 2.48 -23.54
C SER A 205 -8.94 3.11 -22.79
N PHE A 206 -8.90 3.04 -21.46
CA PHE A 206 -9.87 3.70 -20.59
C PHE A 206 -9.14 4.45 -19.47
N LEU A 207 -9.80 5.48 -18.93
CA LEU A 207 -9.31 6.26 -17.80
C LEU A 207 -10.26 6.10 -16.62
N VAL A 208 -9.69 5.86 -15.45
CA VAL A 208 -10.43 5.87 -14.17
C VAL A 208 -9.99 7.12 -13.42
N ALA A 209 -10.97 7.93 -13.02
CA ALA A 209 -10.74 9.12 -12.21
C ALA A 209 -11.35 8.90 -10.82
N ASP A 210 -10.49 8.72 -9.81
CA ASP A 210 -10.93 8.59 -8.41
C ASP A 210 -10.91 9.97 -7.73
N CYS A 211 -12.09 10.48 -7.43
CA CYS A 211 -12.33 11.82 -6.89
C CYS A 211 -12.90 11.73 -5.47
N GLY A 212 -12.06 11.34 -4.51
CA GLY A 212 -12.42 11.23 -3.09
C GLY A 212 -12.52 12.57 -2.36
N GLY A 213 -12.92 12.52 -1.08
CA GLY A 213 -13.20 13.71 -0.25
C GLY A 213 -11.98 14.52 0.21
N GLY A 214 -10.76 13.97 0.09
CA GLY A 214 -9.51 14.65 0.51
C GLY A 214 -8.28 14.34 -0.36
N THR A 215 -8.40 13.42 -1.31
CA THR A 215 -7.35 13.02 -2.26
C THR A 215 -8.00 12.84 -3.63
N VAL A 216 -7.32 13.35 -4.65
CA VAL A 216 -7.72 13.22 -6.05
C VAL A 216 -6.58 12.49 -6.76
N ASP A 217 -6.75 11.19 -6.99
CA ASP A 217 -5.77 10.39 -7.74
C ASP A 217 -6.14 10.49 -9.23
N LEU A 218 -5.53 11.47 -9.91
CA LEU A 218 -5.73 11.73 -11.34
C LEU A 218 -4.45 11.45 -12.13
N THR A 219 -4.51 10.47 -13.04
CA THR A 219 -3.69 10.50 -14.26
C THR A 219 -4.35 11.53 -15.23
N LEU A 220 -3.97 12.82 -15.08
CA LEU A 220 -4.22 14.06 -15.89
C LEU A 220 -5.65 14.24 -16.55
N ARG A 221 -6.55 15.25 -16.31
CA ARG A 221 -6.57 16.65 -15.78
C ARG A 221 -7.97 17.06 -15.21
N LYS A 222 -7.96 18.11 -14.35
CA LYS A 222 -8.94 19.16 -13.92
C LYS A 222 -10.45 18.84 -13.63
N LEU A 223 -10.88 19.31 -12.45
CA LEU A 223 -12.10 19.05 -11.68
C LEU A 223 -13.38 19.78 -12.16
N LEU A 224 -14.55 19.12 -12.08
CA LEU A 224 -15.91 19.72 -11.96
C LEU A 224 -16.85 18.79 -11.13
N PRO A 225 -17.85 19.31 -10.38
CA PRO A 225 -18.72 18.54 -9.47
C PRO A 225 -19.74 17.64 -10.20
N GLU A 226 -20.38 16.72 -9.45
CA GLU A 226 -21.24 15.62 -9.95
C GLU A 226 -22.24 16.05 -11.04
N ASN A 227 -22.40 15.18 -12.05
CA ASN A 227 -22.98 15.38 -13.39
C ASN A 227 -22.26 16.32 -14.37
N LYS A 228 -21.45 17.29 -13.92
CA LYS A 228 -20.76 18.19 -14.87
C LYS A 228 -19.62 17.54 -15.64
N VAL A 229 -19.00 16.47 -15.13
CA VAL A 229 -17.94 15.77 -15.86
C VAL A 229 -18.49 15.17 -17.15
N LYS A 230 -19.64 14.49 -17.08
CA LYS A 230 -20.31 13.96 -18.26
C LYS A 230 -20.72 15.09 -19.20
N GLU A 231 -21.44 16.10 -18.71
CA GLU A 231 -21.88 17.24 -19.52
C GLU A 231 -20.72 18.03 -20.17
N THR A 232 -19.56 18.14 -19.51
CA THR A 232 -18.43 18.94 -20.00
C THR A 232 -17.56 18.15 -20.99
N PHE A 233 -17.41 16.84 -20.77
CA PHE A 233 -16.47 16.02 -21.52
C PHE A 233 -17.16 15.00 -22.43
N GLU A 234 -18.49 14.88 -22.45
CA GLU A 234 -19.21 13.95 -23.36
C GLU A 234 -18.89 14.18 -24.83
N HIS A 235 -18.53 15.41 -25.21
CA HIS A 235 -18.11 15.75 -26.57
C HIS A 235 -16.62 15.47 -26.85
N GLN A 236 -15.80 15.23 -25.82
CA GLN A 236 -14.36 14.99 -25.92
C GLN A 236 -13.98 13.54 -25.62
N VAL A 237 -14.77 12.84 -24.81
CA VAL A 237 -14.55 11.47 -24.37
C VAL A 237 -15.78 10.65 -24.80
N PRO A 238 -15.60 9.63 -25.66
CA PRO A 238 -16.72 8.92 -26.27
C PRO A 238 -17.56 8.13 -25.27
N ILE A 239 -16.97 7.72 -24.13
CA ILE A 239 -17.65 6.92 -23.10
C ILE A 239 -17.26 7.47 -21.73
N ILE A 240 -18.25 7.94 -20.97
CA ILE A 240 -18.12 8.29 -19.56
C ILE A 240 -19.11 7.43 -18.79
N ALA A 241 -18.57 6.47 -18.04
CA ALA A 241 -19.34 5.59 -17.17
C ALA A 241 -19.11 5.96 -15.72
N VAL A 242 -20.20 6.06 -14.97
CA VAL A 242 -20.18 6.32 -13.53
C VAL A 242 -20.89 5.14 -12.85
N PRO A 243 -20.21 4.36 -11.99
CA PRO A 243 -20.86 3.31 -11.23
C PRO A 243 -22.07 3.85 -10.46
N ALA A 244 -23.12 3.05 -10.30
CA ALA A 244 -24.34 3.50 -9.61
C ALA A 244 -24.09 3.98 -8.16
N VAL A 245 -23.05 3.44 -7.50
CA VAL A 245 -22.60 3.85 -6.16
C VAL A 245 -21.08 4.05 -6.19
N PRO A 246 -20.58 5.21 -6.67
CA PRO A 246 -19.14 5.45 -6.87
C PRO A 246 -18.32 5.30 -5.59
N ILE A 247 -18.88 5.75 -4.46
CA ILE A 247 -18.25 5.67 -3.14
C ILE A 247 -17.95 4.22 -2.69
N ALA A 248 -18.63 3.23 -3.26
CA ALA A 248 -18.40 1.81 -2.98
C ALA A 248 -17.53 1.10 -4.05
N ALA A 249 -17.07 1.83 -5.08
CA ALA A 249 -16.36 1.23 -6.21
C ALA A 249 -15.07 0.52 -5.79
N ILE A 250 -14.28 1.15 -4.91
CA ILE A 250 -13.02 0.58 -4.41
C ILE A 250 -13.28 -0.76 -3.70
N VAL A 251 -14.18 -0.80 -2.72
CA VAL A 251 -14.44 -2.05 -1.98
C VAL A 251 -15.04 -3.14 -2.89
N ARG A 252 -15.93 -2.79 -3.83
CA ARG A 252 -16.47 -3.77 -4.79
C ARG A 252 -15.38 -4.33 -5.70
N GLY A 253 -14.54 -3.47 -6.25
CA GLY A 253 -13.45 -3.86 -7.13
C GLY A 253 -12.36 -4.63 -6.41
N ALA A 254 -12.10 -4.33 -5.13
CA ALA A 254 -11.20 -5.09 -4.28
C ALA A 254 -11.74 -6.51 -4.00
N ILE A 255 -13.05 -6.69 -3.86
CA ILE A 255 -13.66 -8.04 -3.85
C ILE A 255 -13.42 -8.74 -5.19
N THR A 256 -13.67 -8.07 -6.32
CA THR A 256 -13.40 -8.63 -7.65
C THR A 256 -11.94 -9.05 -7.82
N TYR A 257 -11.00 -8.23 -7.33
CA TYR A 257 -9.57 -8.54 -7.29
C TYR A 257 -9.32 -9.81 -6.47
N GLY A 258 -9.74 -9.86 -5.20
CA GLY A 258 -9.46 -10.99 -4.33
C GLY A 258 -10.13 -12.30 -4.74
N LEU A 259 -11.29 -12.26 -5.40
CA LEU A 259 -11.93 -13.46 -5.97
C LEU A 259 -11.18 -14.04 -7.17
N ASN A 260 -10.30 -13.25 -7.79
CA ASN A 260 -9.60 -13.61 -9.01
C ASN A 260 -8.08 -13.41 -8.86
N VAL A 261 -7.57 -13.39 -7.62
CA VAL A 261 -6.15 -13.17 -7.36
C VAL A 261 -5.27 -14.19 -8.08
N ASP A 262 -5.73 -15.44 -8.20
CA ASP A 262 -5.00 -16.52 -8.86
C ASP A 262 -5.10 -16.52 -10.40
N LYS A 263 -5.80 -15.55 -11.00
CA LYS A 263 -6.07 -15.50 -12.45
C LYS A 263 -5.26 -14.44 -13.20
N ASP A 264 -4.22 -13.88 -12.57
CA ASP A 264 -3.32 -12.87 -13.17
C ASP A 264 -4.06 -11.77 -13.96
N ILE A 265 -5.09 -11.18 -13.34
CA ILE A 265 -5.94 -10.17 -14.00
C ILE A 265 -5.13 -8.96 -14.49
N VAL A 266 -4.03 -8.64 -13.80
CA VAL A 266 -3.09 -7.59 -14.16
C VAL A 266 -1.73 -8.25 -14.45
N PRO A 267 -1.49 -8.69 -15.70
CA PRO A 267 -0.29 -9.45 -16.06
C PRO A 267 0.97 -8.58 -16.10
N ASP A 268 0.77 -7.29 -16.37
CA ASP A 268 1.77 -6.32 -16.76
C ASP A 268 1.55 -5.02 -15.95
N ARG A 269 2.64 -4.39 -15.52
CA ARG A 269 2.61 -3.16 -14.72
C ARG A 269 3.70 -2.20 -15.16
N VAL A 270 3.43 -0.90 -15.12
CA VAL A 270 4.43 0.13 -15.45
C VAL A 270 5.12 0.57 -14.17
N LEU A 271 6.44 0.37 -14.07
CA LEU A 271 7.18 0.74 -12.88
C LEU A 271 7.15 2.25 -12.63
N LYS A 272 6.74 2.66 -11.43
CA LYS A 272 6.74 4.07 -11.04
C LYS A 272 8.09 4.60 -10.59
N TRP A 273 9.02 3.75 -10.21
CA TRP A 273 10.33 4.15 -9.71
C TRP A 273 11.42 3.39 -10.44
N THR A 274 12.60 4.02 -10.49
CA THR A 274 13.83 3.35 -10.91
C THR A 274 14.45 2.71 -9.67
N TYR A 275 14.75 1.41 -9.75
CA TYR A 275 15.29 0.59 -8.67
C TYR A 275 16.67 0.08 -9.01
N GLY A 276 17.49 -0.07 -7.98
CA GLY A 276 18.85 -0.53 -8.13
C GLY A 276 19.51 -0.71 -6.78
N ILE A 277 20.81 -0.97 -6.82
CA ILE A 277 21.61 -1.21 -5.63
C ILE A 277 22.81 -0.28 -5.57
N GLU A 278 23.30 -0.05 -4.36
CA GLU A 278 24.58 0.60 -4.16
C GLU A 278 25.74 -0.33 -4.52
N VAL A 279 26.62 0.14 -5.41
CA VAL A 279 27.86 -0.51 -5.76
C VAL A 279 29.02 0.42 -5.47
N CYS A 280 29.97 -0.05 -4.67
CA CYS A 280 31.20 0.69 -4.38
C CYS A 280 32.23 0.40 -5.48
N ARG A 281 32.74 1.45 -6.14
CA ARG A 281 33.80 1.30 -7.15
C ARG A 281 34.85 2.41 -7.09
N PRO A 282 36.07 2.17 -7.62
CA PRO A 282 37.05 3.22 -7.83
C PRO A 282 36.57 4.31 -8.80
N TRP A 283 37.28 5.44 -8.82
CA TRP A 283 37.04 6.53 -9.75
C TRP A 283 37.15 6.07 -11.21
N VAL A 284 36.26 6.57 -12.07
CA VAL A 284 36.41 6.51 -13.52
C VAL A 284 36.23 7.88 -14.14
N SER A 285 36.71 8.04 -15.38
CA SER A 285 36.58 9.29 -16.13
C SER A 285 35.12 9.77 -16.18
N GLY A 286 34.89 11.05 -15.89
CA GLY A 286 33.55 11.65 -15.83
C GLY A 286 32.84 11.53 -14.46
N ASP A 287 33.49 10.96 -13.44
CA ASP A 287 32.96 11.02 -12.07
C ASP A 287 33.17 12.40 -11.43
N LYS A 288 32.19 12.85 -10.64
CA LYS A 288 32.20 14.16 -9.99
C LYS A 288 33.04 14.09 -8.71
N PRO A 289 34.12 14.88 -8.55
CA PRO A 289 34.97 14.81 -7.35
C PRO A 289 34.21 15.02 -6.03
N SER A 290 33.14 15.82 -6.05
CA SER A 290 32.27 16.06 -4.89
C SER A 290 31.50 14.83 -4.41
N LYS A 291 31.49 13.73 -5.18
CA LYS A 291 30.81 12.47 -4.87
C LYS A 291 31.74 11.42 -4.25
N ARG A 292 33.04 11.72 -4.16
CA ARG A 292 34.05 10.84 -3.61
C ARG A 292 33.89 10.67 -2.10
N THR A 293 33.94 9.44 -1.62
CA THR A 293 33.93 9.12 -0.19
C THR A 293 35.30 9.40 0.44
N LYS A 294 35.38 9.41 1.78
CA LYS A 294 36.63 9.70 2.52
C LYS A 294 37.76 8.70 2.22
N ASP A 295 37.40 7.45 1.96
CA ASP A 295 38.31 6.36 1.56
C ASP A 295 38.63 6.37 0.05
N GLY A 296 38.16 7.40 -0.67
CA GLY A 296 38.52 7.63 -2.06
C GLY A 296 37.65 6.90 -3.09
N MET A 297 36.62 6.20 -2.65
CA MET A 297 35.69 5.40 -3.46
C MET A 297 34.45 6.20 -3.90
N TYR A 298 33.59 5.55 -4.68
CA TYR A 298 32.31 6.12 -5.13
C TYR A 298 31.18 5.12 -4.87
N LEU A 299 30.09 5.61 -4.27
CA LEU A 299 28.85 4.86 -4.04
C LEU A 299 27.92 5.08 -5.25
N TYR A 300 28.08 4.20 -6.23
CA TYR A 300 27.38 4.27 -7.50
C TYR A 300 26.02 3.58 -7.41
N PHE A 301 25.03 4.11 -8.13
CA PHE A 301 23.73 3.47 -8.25
C PHE A 301 23.72 2.55 -9.47
N HIS A 302 23.75 1.24 -9.21
CA HIS A 302 23.60 0.24 -10.26
C HIS A 302 22.11 -0.03 -10.49
N GLU A 303 21.57 0.54 -11.57
CA GLU A 303 20.18 0.37 -11.99
C GLU A 303 19.91 -1.09 -12.37
N LEU A 304 18.85 -1.67 -11.80
CA LEU A 304 18.36 -3.00 -12.14
C LEU A 304 17.04 -2.92 -12.92
N ALA A 305 16.18 -1.96 -12.58
CA ALA A 305 14.89 -1.77 -13.24
C ALA A 305 14.53 -0.29 -13.33
N ARG A 306 14.01 0.15 -14.47
CA ARG A 306 13.77 1.57 -14.76
C ARG A 306 12.31 1.95 -14.66
N ARG A 307 12.03 3.14 -14.10
CA ARG A 307 10.70 3.78 -14.17
C ARG A 307 10.19 3.82 -15.62
N GLY A 308 8.91 3.57 -15.83
CA GLY A 308 8.25 3.56 -17.13
C GLY A 308 8.35 2.23 -17.87
N SER A 309 9.14 1.28 -17.39
CA SER A 309 9.22 -0.07 -17.97
C SER A 309 7.95 -0.84 -17.66
N ASN A 310 7.40 -1.53 -18.68
CA ASN A 310 6.39 -2.56 -18.47
C ASN A 310 7.07 -3.82 -17.92
N VAL A 311 6.61 -4.31 -16.78
CA VAL A 311 7.12 -5.51 -16.10
C VAL A 311 6.00 -6.51 -15.85
N LYS A 312 6.29 -7.79 -16.10
CA LYS A 312 5.39 -8.89 -15.76
C LYS A 312 5.43 -9.18 -14.27
N VAL A 313 4.34 -9.71 -13.72
CA VAL A 313 4.31 -10.25 -12.35
C VAL A 313 5.44 -11.27 -12.18
N ASP A 314 6.23 -11.10 -11.13
CA ASP A 314 7.41 -11.87 -10.74
C ASP A 314 8.58 -11.84 -11.74
N GLN A 315 8.58 -10.89 -12.68
CA GLN A 315 9.72 -10.68 -13.58
C GLN A 315 10.98 -10.29 -12.76
N LYS A 316 12.06 -11.04 -12.98
CA LYS A 316 13.34 -10.86 -12.30
C LYS A 316 14.30 -9.99 -13.09
N PHE A 317 14.95 -9.07 -12.38
CA PHE A 317 16.07 -8.26 -12.83
C PHE A 317 17.26 -8.58 -11.94
N SER A 318 18.35 -9.10 -12.52
CA SER A 318 19.48 -9.62 -11.74
C SER A 318 20.84 -9.14 -12.26
N GLY A 319 21.85 -9.29 -11.40
CA GLY A 319 23.25 -9.08 -11.72
C GLY A 319 24.16 -9.89 -10.80
N ASP A 320 25.39 -10.14 -11.26
CA ASP A 320 26.42 -10.80 -10.47
C ASP A 320 27.32 -9.74 -9.81
N PHE A 321 27.51 -9.87 -8.50
CA PHE A 321 28.29 -8.93 -7.70
C PHE A 321 29.35 -9.65 -6.88
N TYR A 322 30.45 -8.94 -6.61
CA TYR A 322 31.66 -9.50 -6.02
C TYR A 322 32.05 -8.72 -4.76
N PRO A 323 32.77 -9.35 -3.81
CA PRO A 323 33.36 -8.67 -2.68
C PRO A 323 34.25 -7.50 -3.15
N ILE A 324 34.31 -6.43 -2.36
CA ILE A 324 35.21 -5.29 -2.62
C ILE A 324 36.62 -5.63 -2.15
N ARG A 325 36.74 -6.45 -1.09
CA ARG A 325 38.02 -6.87 -0.50
C ARG A 325 38.13 -8.40 -0.44
N PRO A 326 39.34 -8.97 -0.64
CA PRO A 326 39.54 -10.42 -0.62
C PRO A 326 39.09 -11.08 0.70
N ASN A 327 39.29 -10.41 1.84
CA ASN A 327 38.97 -10.91 3.17
C ASN A 327 37.56 -10.53 3.66
N GLN A 328 36.72 -9.93 2.82
CA GLN A 328 35.37 -9.52 3.19
C GLN A 328 34.48 -10.76 3.38
N ASP A 329 33.91 -10.93 4.56
CA ASP A 329 33.04 -12.05 4.95
C ASP A 329 31.54 -11.75 4.78
N ILE A 330 31.16 -10.47 4.74
CA ILE A 330 29.79 -9.99 4.54
C ILE A 330 29.73 -9.04 3.34
N ILE A 331 28.85 -9.32 2.38
CA ILE A 331 28.45 -8.37 1.32
C ILE A 331 27.13 -7.73 1.72
N THR A 332 27.06 -6.40 1.61
CA THR A 332 25.86 -5.63 1.93
C THR A 332 25.29 -5.02 0.66
N PHE A 333 24.03 -5.35 0.36
CA PHE A 333 23.24 -4.78 -0.73
C PHE A 333 22.29 -3.74 -0.16
N ASN A 334 22.65 -2.47 -0.29
CA ASN A 334 21.75 -1.36 -0.03
C ASN A 334 20.88 -1.14 -1.28
N VAL A 335 19.58 -1.44 -1.19
CA VAL A 335 18.64 -1.27 -2.29
C VAL A 335 18.11 0.15 -2.27
N TYR A 336 18.21 0.87 -3.39
CA TYR A 336 17.76 2.25 -3.54
C TYR A 336 16.67 2.37 -4.61
N TYR A 337 15.85 3.40 -4.47
CA TYR A 337 14.88 3.82 -5.49
C TYR A 337 14.84 5.33 -5.68
N THR A 338 14.37 5.77 -6.85
CA THR A 338 14.22 7.20 -7.19
C THR A 338 13.14 7.44 -8.25
N SER A 339 12.55 8.65 -8.25
CA SER A 339 11.56 9.06 -9.27
C SER A 339 12.21 9.48 -10.59
N LYS A 340 13.54 9.63 -10.61
CA LYS A 340 14.27 10.03 -11.81
C LYS A 340 14.39 8.86 -12.79
N TYR A 341 14.31 9.16 -14.08
CA TYR A 341 14.61 8.20 -15.15
C TYR A 341 16.09 7.80 -15.18
N GLU A 342 16.98 8.71 -14.77
CA GLU A 342 18.42 8.47 -14.70
C GLU A 342 18.95 8.91 -13.34
N ALA A 343 19.77 8.05 -12.73
CA ALA A 343 20.49 8.33 -11.50
C ALA A 343 21.89 7.70 -11.56
N LYS A 344 22.89 8.41 -11.01
CA LYS A 344 24.29 8.00 -11.09
C LYS A 344 24.87 7.60 -9.74
N TYR A 345 24.54 8.34 -8.67
CA TYR A 345 25.10 8.10 -7.34
C TYR A 345 24.01 7.91 -6.29
N CYS A 346 24.25 7.02 -5.31
CA CYS A 346 23.29 6.76 -4.23
C CYS A 346 23.09 7.96 -3.28
N ASN A 347 24.01 8.92 -3.30
CA ASN A 347 23.92 10.18 -2.56
C ASN A 347 23.39 11.36 -3.41
N ASP A 348 22.83 11.09 -4.61
CA ASP A 348 22.16 12.13 -5.39
C ASP A 348 20.84 12.57 -4.73
N PRO A 349 20.45 13.86 -4.86
CA PRO A 349 19.15 14.32 -4.39
C PRO A 349 18.02 13.51 -5.03
N GLY A 350 17.11 12.98 -4.20
CA GLY A 350 15.99 12.16 -4.63
C GLY A 350 16.23 10.64 -4.60
N MET A 351 17.41 10.19 -4.17
CA MET A 351 17.68 8.78 -3.87
C MET A 351 17.13 8.44 -2.48
N ARG A 352 16.49 7.28 -2.36
CA ARG A 352 15.92 6.79 -1.10
C ARG A 352 16.31 5.34 -0.88
N LEU A 353 16.80 5.04 0.32
CA LEU A 353 17.09 3.67 0.73
C LEU A 353 15.77 2.93 0.92
N LEU A 354 15.61 1.82 0.21
CA LEU A 354 14.47 0.92 0.30
C LEU A 354 14.69 -0.15 1.39
N GLY A 355 15.89 -0.72 1.43
CA GLY A 355 16.25 -1.74 2.40
C GLY A 355 17.67 -2.24 2.24
N VAL A 356 18.07 -3.14 3.13
CA VAL A 356 19.44 -3.63 3.24
C VAL A 356 19.42 -5.14 3.34
N ILE A 357 20.13 -5.82 2.45
CA ILE A 357 20.35 -7.28 2.49
C ILE A 357 21.82 -7.53 2.79
N LYS A 358 22.09 -8.38 3.78
CA LYS A 358 23.45 -8.79 4.16
C LYS A 358 23.64 -10.26 3.86
N VAL A 359 24.63 -10.56 3.03
CA VAL A 359 24.98 -11.91 2.60
C VAL A 359 26.31 -12.29 3.22
N LYS A 360 26.32 -13.38 3.98
CA LYS A 360 27.57 -13.96 4.45
C LYS A 360 28.17 -14.79 3.33
N THR A 361 29.49 -14.73 3.19
CA THR A 361 30.20 -15.38 2.09
C THR A 361 31.08 -16.52 2.56
N TYR A 362 31.46 -16.53 3.84
CA TYR A 362 32.21 -17.53 4.63
C TYR A 362 33.57 -18.03 4.06
N ASP A 363 33.78 -18.03 2.74
CA ASP A 363 34.92 -18.61 2.03
C ASP A 363 35.99 -17.58 1.66
N THR A 364 36.46 -16.76 2.60
CA THR A 364 37.41 -15.66 2.32
C THR A 364 38.73 -16.11 1.67
N HIS A 365 39.07 -17.40 1.74
CA HIS A 365 40.21 -18.01 1.03
C HIS A 365 40.09 -17.92 -0.51
N LEU A 366 38.88 -17.81 -1.06
CA LEU A 366 38.63 -17.64 -2.50
C LEU A 366 38.84 -16.19 -2.99
N GLY A 367 39.25 -15.28 -2.09
CA GLY A 367 39.56 -13.88 -2.43
C GLY A 367 38.36 -13.14 -3.01
N LEU A 368 38.50 -12.57 -4.21
CA LEU A 368 37.42 -11.83 -4.88
C LEU A 368 36.49 -12.73 -5.71
N ASN A 369 36.87 -13.98 -5.99
CA ASN A 369 36.10 -14.87 -6.88
C ASN A 369 34.95 -15.57 -6.15
N ARG A 370 34.05 -14.74 -5.59
CA ARG A 370 32.89 -15.18 -4.80
C ARG A 370 31.64 -14.46 -5.28
N PRO A 371 31.08 -14.86 -6.43
CA PRO A 371 29.97 -14.16 -7.04
C PRO A 371 28.68 -14.39 -6.26
N ILE A 372 28.00 -13.30 -5.93
CA ILE A 372 26.64 -13.29 -5.41
C ILE A 372 25.72 -12.78 -6.50
N GLU A 373 24.76 -13.61 -6.91
CA GLU A 373 23.67 -13.16 -7.76
C GLU A 373 22.69 -12.37 -6.89
N PHE A 374 22.49 -11.09 -7.19
CA PHE A 374 21.44 -10.29 -6.59
C PHE A 374 20.33 -10.07 -7.61
N SER A 375 19.07 -10.18 -7.19
CA SER A 375 17.92 -9.97 -8.05
C SER A 375 16.78 -9.25 -7.34
N LEU A 376 16.05 -8.44 -8.11
CA LEU A 376 14.76 -7.87 -7.74
C LEU A 376 13.69 -8.53 -8.62
N ALA A 377 12.64 -9.07 -8.00
CA ALA A 377 11.44 -9.53 -8.68
C ALA A 377 10.26 -8.62 -8.30
N PHE A 378 9.47 -8.23 -9.28
CA PHE A 378 8.33 -7.34 -9.07
C PHE A 378 7.03 -8.14 -9.05
N GLY A 379 6.52 -8.44 -7.84
CA GLY A 379 5.26 -9.15 -7.63
C GLY A 379 4.04 -8.25 -7.86
N LYS A 380 2.86 -8.66 -7.35
CA LYS A 380 1.61 -7.89 -7.51
C LYS A 380 1.67 -6.54 -6.80
N VAL A 381 2.09 -6.56 -5.53
CA VAL A 381 2.18 -5.40 -4.63
C VAL A 381 3.46 -5.42 -3.78
N GLU A 382 4.42 -6.28 -4.14
CA GLU A 382 5.71 -6.40 -3.44
C GLU A 382 6.93 -6.50 -4.38
N ILE A 383 8.10 -5.99 -3.98
CA ILE A 383 9.39 -6.30 -4.62
C ILE A 383 10.06 -7.36 -3.77
N LYS A 384 10.40 -8.49 -4.38
CA LYS A 384 11.18 -9.52 -3.73
C LYS A 384 12.64 -9.34 -4.08
N ALA A 385 13.44 -8.95 -3.10
CA ALA A 385 14.88 -8.87 -3.25
C ALA A 385 15.51 -10.19 -2.78
N THR A 386 16.28 -10.82 -3.66
CA THR A 386 16.90 -12.13 -3.42
C THR A 386 18.39 -12.04 -3.68
N ALA A 387 19.19 -12.60 -2.77
CA ALA A 387 20.61 -12.77 -2.99
C ALA A 387 20.97 -14.26 -2.89
N LYS A 388 21.73 -14.75 -3.87
CA LYS A 388 22.14 -16.15 -3.96
C LYS A 388 23.65 -16.24 -4.07
N ASN A 389 24.26 -16.99 -3.16
CA ASN A 389 25.66 -17.35 -3.28
C ASN A 389 25.80 -18.40 -4.39
N LYS A 390 26.45 -18.05 -5.50
CA LYS A 390 26.56 -18.95 -6.66
C LYS A 390 27.54 -20.10 -6.42
N SER A 391 28.47 -19.96 -5.47
CA SER A 391 29.43 -21.00 -5.12
C SER A 391 28.81 -22.09 -4.26
N THR A 392 27.97 -21.72 -3.28
CA THR A 392 27.33 -22.69 -2.36
C THR A 392 25.90 -23.08 -2.79
N GLY A 393 25.29 -22.29 -3.67
CA GLY A 393 23.87 -22.41 -4.00
C GLY A 393 22.93 -21.86 -2.92
N GLU A 394 23.48 -21.41 -1.78
CA GLU A 394 22.71 -20.89 -0.66
C GLU A 394 21.97 -19.62 -1.06
N ILE A 395 20.65 -19.64 -0.85
CA ILE A 395 19.78 -18.50 -1.07
C ILE A 395 19.61 -17.79 0.26
N TYR A 396 20.10 -16.56 0.32
CA TYR A 396 19.91 -15.68 1.46
C TYR A 396 18.54 -15.04 1.26
N ASN A 397 17.54 -15.64 1.91
CA ASN A 397 16.15 -15.32 1.65
C ASN A 397 15.76 -13.89 2.05
N GLU A 398 15.19 -13.21 1.04
CA GLU A 398 13.81 -12.73 1.05
C GLU A 398 13.52 -11.63 2.07
N THR A 399 14.17 -10.47 1.88
CA THR A 399 13.48 -9.26 2.31
C THR A 399 12.49 -8.90 1.21
N THR A 400 11.21 -9.10 1.49
CA THR A 400 10.16 -8.41 0.75
C THR A 400 10.35 -6.92 0.99
N LEU A 401 10.84 -6.24 -0.04
CA LEU A 401 10.92 -4.80 -0.11
C LEU A 401 9.70 -4.37 -0.91
N GLU A 402 8.67 -3.89 -0.26
CA GLU A 402 7.35 -3.80 -0.88
C GLU A 402 7.29 -2.85 -2.10
N LEU A 403 6.42 -3.14 -3.06
CA LEU A 403 6.35 -2.41 -4.32
C LEU A 403 5.59 -1.10 -4.13
N THR A 404 6.07 -0.09 -4.82
CA THR A 404 5.24 1.02 -5.29
C THR A 404 4.79 0.75 -6.71
N LEU A 405 3.47 0.66 -6.89
CA LEU A 405 2.80 0.64 -8.18
C LEU A 405 2.66 2.05 -8.76
#